data_AF-A0A0G4MER1-F1
#
_entry.id   AF-A0A0G4MER1-F1
#
_cell.length_a   1.000
_cell.length_b   1.000
_cell.length_c   1.000
_cell.angle_alpha   90.00
_cell.angle_beta   90.00
_cell.angle_gamma   90.00
#
_symmetry.space_group_name_H-M   'P 1'
#
loop_
_entity.id
_entity.type
_entity.pdbx_description
1 polymer ?
#
loop_
_entity_poly.entity_id
_entity_poly.type
_entity_poly.pdbx_seq_one_letter_code
_entity_poly.pdbx_strand_id
1 'polypeptide(L)'
;SLDAGHPNRLAPRKRPYHTIIPGMVTNLADGSLHSAFGVMGGFMQPQGHVQVLLGQLVGGLNPQQALDAPRVCIDFDWNVNVEEGMPADT
;
A
#
# COMPACT_ATOMS: atom_id res chain seq x y z
N SER A 1 9.55 12.77 -14.09
CA SER A 1 9.87 12.44 -15.49
C SER A 1 10.66 13.57 -16.13
N LEU A 2 11.56 13.25 -17.05
CA LEU A 2 12.23 14.24 -17.91
C LEU A 2 11.50 14.44 -19.25
N ASP A 3 10.51 13.60 -19.55
CA ASP A 3 9.61 13.81 -20.69
C ASP A 3 8.79 15.09 -20.49
N ALA A 4 8.86 15.97 -21.48
CA ALA A 4 8.20 17.26 -21.50
C ALA A 4 6.66 17.17 -21.54
N GLY A 5 6.11 16.06 -22.06
CA GLY A 5 4.68 15.79 -22.13
C GLY A 5 4.09 15.12 -20.89
N HIS A 6 4.93 14.58 -20.00
CA HIS A 6 4.46 13.84 -18.84
C HIS A 6 3.90 14.77 -17.74
N PRO A 7 2.75 14.46 -17.11
CA PRO A 7 2.16 15.32 -16.07
C PRO A 7 3.08 15.53 -14.86
N ASN A 8 3.89 14.51 -14.51
CA ASN A 8 4.96 14.58 -13.51
C ASN A 8 6.34 15.00 -14.10
N ARG A 9 6.40 15.87 -15.11
CA ARG A 9 7.66 16.44 -15.63
C ARG A 9 8.36 17.33 -14.60
N LEU A 10 9.69 17.40 -14.65
CA LEU A 10 10.52 18.32 -13.85
C LEU A 10 10.19 19.79 -14.18
N ALA A 11 10.02 20.62 -13.14
CA ALA A 11 9.83 22.07 -13.30
C ALA A 11 10.28 22.84 -12.03
N PRO A 12 10.74 24.10 -12.16
CA PRO A 12 11.13 24.91 -11.00
C PRO A 12 10.00 25.06 -9.99
N ARG A 13 10.29 24.84 -8.70
CA ARG A 13 9.35 24.94 -7.57
C ARG A 13 8.15 23.99 -7.63
N LYS A 14 8.14 23.00 -8.54
CA LYS A 14 7.10 21.96 -8.59
C LYS A 14 7.41 20.84 -7.61
N ARG A 15 6.43 20.45 -6.80
CA ARG A 15 6.51 19.24 -5.97
C ARG A 15 6.34 18.01 -6.86
N PRO A 16 7.25 17.03 -6.82
CA PRO A 16 7.11 15.81 -7.61
C PRO A 16 5.97 14.94 -7.07
N TYR A 17 5.50 13.99 -7.89
CA TYR A 17 4.77 12.83 -7.37
C TYR A 17 5.55 12.23 -6.19
N HIS A 18 4.83 11.92 -5.11
CA HIS A 18 5.40 11.39 -3.88
C HIS A 18 4.83 10.00 -3.61
N THR A 19 5.70 9.06 -3.24
CA THR A 19 5.27 7.69 -2.89
C THR A 19 4.80 7.58 -1.45
N ILE A 20 5.35 8.38 -0.53
CA ILE A 20 4.91 8.45 0.88
C ILE A 20 3.41 8.73 0.98
N ILE A 21 2.70 7.78 1.60
CA ILE A 21 1.26 7.85 1.87
C ILE A 21 0.95 7.34 3.29
N PRO A 22 0.79 8.19 4.31
CA PRO A 22 0.25 7.74 5.60
C PRO A 22 -1.26 7.47 5.51
N GLY A 23 -1.73 6.37 6.09
CA GLY A 23 -3.13 5.95 6.07
C GLY A 23 -3.84 6.11 7.41
N MET A 24 -5.10 6.53 7.38
CA MET A 24 -5.99 6.54 8.54
C MET A 24 -7.37 6.05 8.10
N VAL A 25 -7.99 5.18 8.90
CA VAL A 25 -9.33 4.63 8.66
C VAL A 25 -10.24 5.03 9.80
N THR A 26 -11.45 5.43 9.45
CA THR A 26 -12.52 5.76 10.39
C THR A 26 -13.72 4.85 10.16
N ASN A 27 -14.42 4.49 11.23
CA ASN A 27 -15.68 3.77 11.15
C ASN A 27 -16.77 4.69 10.57
N LEU A 28 -17.48 4.25 9.54
CA LEU A 28 -18.52 5.07 8.89
C LEU A 28 -19.74 5.32 9.79
N ALA A 29 -20.02 4.41 10.73
CA ALA A 29 -21.20 4.48 11.58
C ALA A 29 -21.15 5.64 12.58
N ASP A 30 -19.98 5.92 13.15
CA ASP A 30 -19.81 6.87 14.25
C ASP A 30 -18.62 7.84 14.06
N GLY A 31 -17.86 7.71 12.97
CA GLY A 31 -16.67 8.52 12.70
C GLY A 31 -15.49 8.21 13.61
N SER A 32 -15.56 7.18 14.46
CA SER A 32 -14.48 6.82 15.37
C SER A 32 -13.24 6.35 14.62
N LEU A 33 -12.06 6.61 15.17
CA LEU A 33 -10.79 6.13 14.61
C LEU A 33 -10.74 4.61 14.69
N HIS A 34 -10.62 3.95 13.54
CA HIS A 34 -10.38 2.52 13.46
C HIS A 34 -8.88 2.21 13.56
N SER A 35 -8.08 2.79 12.65
CA SER A 35 -6.64 2.55 12.61
C SER A 35 -5.87 3.71 11.98
N ALA A 36 -4.64 3.93 12.44
CA ALA A 36 -3.61 4.70 11.75
C ALA A 36 -2.51 3.71 11.33
N PHE A 37 -2.19 3.67 10.05
CA PHE A 37 -1.37 2.61 9.48
C PHE A 37 -0.57 3.10 8.26
N GLY A 38 0.46 2.34 7.93
CA GLY A 38 1.25 2.55 6.72
C GLY A 38 2.10 1.32 6.45
N VAL A 39 2.33 1.03 5.17
CA VAL A 39 3.24 -0.04 4.74
C VAL A 39 4.34 0.59 3.94
N MET A 40 5.59 0.49 4.39
CA MET A 40 6.72 1.15 3.72
C MET A 40 7.20 0.39 2.48
N GLY A 41 7.73 1.12 1.48
CA GLY A 41 8.34 0.48 0.29
C GLY A 41 8.05 1.15 -1.06
N GLY A 42 8.03 2.48 -1.17
CA GLY A 42 7.88 3.16 -2.46
C GLY A 42 6.56 2.82 -3.18
N PHE A 43 6.61 2.13 -4.33
CA PHE A 43 5.41 1.70 -5.06
C PHE A 43 4.69 0.50 -4.42
N MET A 44 5.30 -0.14 -3.42
CA MET A 44 4.63 -1.13 -2.57
C MET A 44 3.62 -0.48 -1.63
N GLN A 45 3.79 0.80 -1.25
CA GLN A 45 2.91 1.45 -0.25
C GLN A 45 1.41 1.31 -0.58
N PRO A 46 0.93 1.65 -1.79
CA PRO A 46 -0.50 1.48 -2.10
C PRO A 46 -0.95 0.02 -2.10
N GLN A 47 -0.08 -0.91 -2.54
CA GLN A 47 -0.38 -2.34 -2.57
C GLN A 47 -0.48 -2.92 -1.15
N GLY A 48 0.46 -2.56 -0.29
CA GLY A 48 0.48 -2.95 1.12
C GLY A 48 -0.67 -2.32 1.91
N HIS A 49 -1.07 -1.08 1.60
CA HIS A 49 -2.24 -0.45 2.22
C HIS A 49 -3.51 -1.26 2.00
N VAL A 50 -3.74 -1.72 0.77
CA VAL A 50 -4.88 -2.58 0.44
C VAL A 50 -4.77 -3.91 1.17
N GLN A 51 -3.62 -4.56 1.16
CA GLN A 51 -3.42 -5.86 1.80
C GLN A 51 -3.64 -5.82 3.32
N VAL A 52 -3.08 -4.85 4.03
CA VAL A 52 -3.28 -4.70 5.48
C VAL A 52 -4.75 -4.42 5.80
N LEU A 53 -5.38 -3.51 5.05
CA LEU A 53 -6.76 -3.15 5.32
C LEU A 53 -7.74 -4.29 5.02
N LEU A 54 -7.52 -5.06 3.95
CA LEU A 54 -8.28 -6.28 3.66
C LEU A 54 -8.06 -7.35 4.73
N GLY A 55 -6.81 -7.54 5.19
CA GLY A 55 -6.50 -8.45 6.28
C GLY A 55 -7.30 -8.14 7.53
N GLN A 56 -7.37 -6.86 7.92
CA GLN A 56 -8.14 -6.42 9.09
C GLN A 56 -9.66 -6.51 8.89
N LEU A 57 -10.19 -5.95 7.79
CA LEU A 57 -11.63 -5.79 7.60
C LEU A 57 -12.33 -7.04 7.06
N VAL A 58 -11.67 -7.78 6.17
CA VAL A 58 -12.25 -8.96 5.51
C VAL A 58 -11.73 -10.24 6.15
N GLY A 59 -10.42 -10.31 6.42
CA GLY A 59 -9.78 -11.46 7.07
C GLY A 59 -9.98 -11.53 8.58
N GLY A 60 -10.50 -10.46 9.21
CA GLY A 60 -10.67 -10.38 10.67
C GLY A 60 -9.36 -10.45 11.45
N LEU A 61 -8.22 -10.17 10.80
CA LEU A 61 -6.90 -10.24 11.41
C LEU A 61 -6.69 -9.09 12.37
N ASN A 62 -6.08 -9.37 13.53
CA ASN A 62 -5.61 -8.31 14.41
C ASN A 62 -4.43 -7.54 13.77
N PRO A 63 -4.02 -6.37 14.31
CA PRO A 63 -2.95 -5.57 13.72
C PRO A 63 -1.63 -6.31 13.49
N GLN A 64 -1.20 -7.17 14.41
CA GLN A 64 0.04 -7.94 14.26
C GLN A 64 -0.12 -9.00 13.18
N GLN A 65 -1.24 -9.75 13.19
CA GLN A 65 -1.52 -10.77 12.17
C GLN A 65 -1.61 -10.17 10.76
N ALA A 66 -2.21 -8.99 10.60
CA ALA A 66 -2.27 -8.29 9.32
C ALA A 66 -0.88 -7.83 8.83
N LEU A 67 0.07 -7.62 9.74
CA LEU A 67 1.47 -7.31 9.41
C LEU A 67 2.31 -8.56 9.15
N ASP A 68 2.00 -9.68 9.79
CA ASP A 68 2.68 -10.96 9.62
C ASP A 68 2.21 -11.73 8.37
N ALA A 69 1.02 -11.42 7.86
CA ALA A 69 0.46 -12.08 6.68
C ALA A 69 1.38 -11.90 5.46
N PRO A 70 1.68 -12.97 4.68
CA PRO A 70 2.50 -12.88 3.47
C PRO A 70 1.90 -11.90 2.46
N ARG A 71 2.78 -11.13 1.80
CA ARG A 71 2.39 -10.10 0.85
C ARG A 71 2.72 -10.45 -0.59
N VAL A 72 1.99 -9.78 -1.48
CA VAL A 72 2.29 -9.70 -2.91
C VAL A 72 2.72 -8.29 -3.30
N CYS A 73 3.62 -8.19 -4.29
CA CYS A 73 4.06 -6.92 -4.86
C CYS A 73 4.21 -7.04 -6.38
N ILE A 74 3.43 -6.26 -7.12
CA ILE A 74 3.56 -6.09 -8.57
C ILE A 74 4.71 -5.12 -8.83
N ASP A 75 5.71 -5.57 -9.60
CA ASP A 75 6.84 -4.73 -10.00
C ASP A 75 6.58 -3.97 -11.31
N PHE A 76 7.62 -3.29 -11.82
CA PHE A 76 7.52 -2.46 -13.02
C PHE A 76 7.39 -3.27 -14.32
N ASP A 77 7.77 -4.55 -14.30
CA ASP A 77 7.72 -5.46 -15.44
C ASP A 77 6.46 -6.33 -15.40
N TRP A 78 5.50 -5.98 -14.53
CA TRP A 78 4.24 -6.69 -14.30
C TRP A 78 4.40 -8.09 -13.71
N ASN A 79 5.56 -8.40 -13.11
CA ASN A 79 5.69 -9.64 -12.35
C ASN A 79 5.04 -9.49 -10.98
N VAL A 80 4.40 -10.56 -10.51
CA VAL A 80 3.88 -10.66 -9.15
C VAL A 80 4.94 -11.33 -8.28
N ASN A 81 5.57 -10.53 -7.42
CA ASN A 81 6.50 -11.01 -6.41
C ASN A 81 5.71 -11.42 -5.17
N VAL A 82 6.07 -12.54 -4.56
CA VAL A 82 5.42 -13.06 -3.34
C VAL A 82 6.47 -13.29 -2.27
N GLU A 83 6.09 -13.08 -1.00
CA GLU A 83 6.98 -13.39 0.13
C GLU A 83 7.12 -14.89 0.36
N GLU A 84 8.24 -15.27 0.98
CA GLU A 84 8.43 -16.62 1.52
C GLU A 84 7.35 -16.93 2.56
N GLY A 85 6.75 -18.11 2.50
CA GLY A 85 5.62 -18.51 3.34
C GLY A 85 4.25 -18.38 2.69
N MET A 86 4.16 -17.83 1.46
CA MET A 86 2.94 -17.91 0.66
C MET A 86 2.63 -19.38 0.28
N PRO A 87 1.40 -19.90 0.47
CA PRO A 87 1.04 -21.26 0.08
C PRO A 87 1.16 -21.47 -1.44
N ALA A 88 1.76 -22.59 -1.85
CA ALA A 88 1.97 -22.92 -3.27
C ALA A 88 0.68 -23.12 -4.08
N ASP A 89 -0.44 -23.38 -3.40
CA ASP A 89 -1.75 -23.60 -4.01
C ASP A 89 -2.53 -22.29 -4.28
N THR A 90 -1.93 -21.14 -3.97
CA THR A 90 -2.51 -19.79 -4.20
C THR A 90 -2.29 -19.34 -5.64
#